data_AF-A0A497RE27-F1
#
_entry.id   AF-A0A497RE27-F1
#
_cell.length_a   1.000
_cell.length_b   1.000
_cell.length_c   1.000
_cell.angle_alpha   90.00
_cell.angle_beta   90.00
_cell.angle_gamma   90.00
#
_symmetry.space_group_name_H-M   'P 1'
#
loop_
_entity.id
_entity.type
_entity.pdbx_description
1 polymer ?
#
loop_
_entity_poly.entity_id
_entity_poly.type
_entity_poly.pdbx_seq_one_letter_code
_entity_poly.pdbx_strand_id
1 'polypeptide(L)' 'MPRPPNLGDLKKIHLRLPILLIGLAVLLVIDEYIKEGYLFDLRDVFIVGTHEFVVVVLFLLSPISYVLAKSFIRD' A
#
# COMPACT_ATOMS: atom_id res chain seq x y z
N MET A 1 -31.02 -9.44 -2.96
CA MET A 1 -30.42 -8.23 -2.33
C MET A 1 -29.09 -8.63 -1.71
N PRO A 2 -28.02 -7.85 -1.86
CA PRO A 2 -26.77 -8.12 -1.16
C PRO A 2 -26.98 -8.06 0.36
N ARG A 3 -26.28 -8.94 1.10
CA ARG A 3 -26.33 -8.94 2.58
C ARG A 3 -25.62 -7.71 3.14
N PRO A 4 -26.05 -7.18 4.30
CA PRO A 4 -25.33 -6.10 4.97
C PRO A 4 -23.90 -6.55 5.35
N PRO A 5 -22.91 -5.64 5.30
CA PRO A 5 -21.54 -5.95 5.70
C PRO A 5 -21.48 -6.31 7.18
N ASN A 6 -20.62 -7.26 7.54
CA ASN A 6 -20.37 -7.65 8.93
C ASN A 6 -18.87 -7.70 9.24
N LEU A 7 -18.51 -7.77 10.52
CA LEU A 7 -17.11 -7.87 10.95
C LEU A 7 -16.41 -9.13 10.41
N GLY A 8 -17.17 -10.17 10.04
CA GLY A 8 -16.66 -11.36 9.37
C GLY A 8 -16.05 -11.08 7.98
N ASP A 9 -16.43 -9.97 7.34
CA ASP A 9 -15.87 -9.54 6.05
C ASP A 9 -14.43 -8.99 6.18
N LEU A 10 -13.99 -8.69 7.40
CA LEU A 10 -12.64 -8.22 7.72
C LEU A 10 -11.65 -9.37 7.99
N LYS A 11 -12.10 -10.63 7.99
CA LYS A 11 -11.22 -11.80 8.28
C LYS A 11 -9.97 -11.88 7.40
N LYS A 12 -10.02 -11.34 6.18
CA LYS A 12 -8.90 -11.31 5.23
C LYS A 12 -8.24 -9.93 5.09
N ILE A 13 -8.54 -8.97 5.99
CA ILE A 13 -7.97 -7.61 5.94
C ILE A 13 -6.44 -7.65 6.01
N HIS A 14 -5.89 -8.59 6.79
CA HIS A 14 -4.45 -8.83 6.91
C HIS A 14 -3.77 -9.23 5.60
N LEU A 15 -4.50 -9.72 4.61
CA LEU A 15 -3.97 -9.95 3.25
C LEU A 15 -4.34 -8.82 2.30
N ARG A 16 -5.59 -8.35 2.36
CA ARG A 16 -6.12 -7.34 1.43
C ARG A 16 -5.40 -6.00 1.56
N LEU A 17 -5.11 -5.56 2.79
CA LEU A 17 -4.48 -4.26 3.03
C LEU A 17 -3.02 -4.21 2.53
N PRO A 18 -2.14 -5.18 2.86
CA PRO A 18 -0.78 -5.21 2.29
C PRO A 18 -0.76 -5.26 0.75
N ILE A 19 -1.65 -6.07 0.15
CA ILE A 19 -1.77 -6.18 -1.30
C ILE A 19 -2.21 -4.84 -1.91
N LEU A 20 -3.18 -4.17 -1.30
CA LEU A 20 -3.64 -2.85 -1.74
C LEU A 20 -2.50 -1.82 -1.68
N LEU A 21 -1.71 -1.81 -0.60
CA LEU A 21 -0.59 -0.88 -0.44
C LEU A 21 0.49 -1.11 -1.50
N ILE A 22 0.83 -2.37 -1.80
CA ILE A 22 1.76 -2.71 -2.89
C ILE A 22 1.18 -2.29 -4.24
N GLY A 23 -0.11 -2.57 -4.48
CA GLY A 23 -0.79 -2.17 -5.72
C GLY A 23 -0.76 -0.66 -5.94
N LEU A 24 -1.02 0.13 -4.88
CA LEU A 24 -0.92 1.60 -4.93
C LEU A 24 0.51 2.07 -5.21
N ALA A 25 1.52 1.46 -4.59
CA ALA A 25 2.92 1.78 -4.86
C ALA A 25 3.28 1.55 -6.33
N VAL A 26 2.84 0.42 -6.91
CA VAL A 26 3.06 0.12 -8.34
C VAL A 26 2.34 1.12 -9.23
N LEU A 27 1.10 1.51 -8.90
CA LEU A 27 0.36 2.51 -9.67
C LEU A 27 1.07 3.87 -9.68
N LEU A 28 1.64 4.30 -8.54
CA LEU A 28 2.40 5.56 -8.48
C LEU A 28 3.68 5.52 -9.30
N VAL A 29 4.39 4.38 -9.32
CA VAL A 29 5.57 4.20 -10.19
C VAL A 29 5.18 4.28 -11.67
N ILE A 30 4.04 3.69 -12.05
CA ILE A 30 3.53 3.78 -13.43
C ILE A 30 3.14 5.23 -13.76
N ASP A 31 2.48 5.94 -12.84
CA ASP A 31 2.10 7.33 -13.02
C ASP A 31 3.34 8.22 -13.24
N GLU A 32 4.37 8.05 -12.41
CA GLU A 32 5.66 8.76 -12.54
C GLU A 32 6.32 8.47 -13.90
N TYR A 33 6.29 7.20 -14.34
CA TYR A 33 6.80 6.82 -15.66
C TYR A 33 6.07 7.50 -16.82
N ILE A 34 4.74 7.65 -16.72
CA ILE A 34 3.94 8.32 -17.74
C ILE A 34 4.20 9.84 -17.71
N LYS A 35 4.35 10.42 -16.52
CA LYS A 35 4.48 11.87 -16.29
C LYS A 35 5.88 12.40 -16.62
N GLU A 36 6.93 11.74 -16.13
CA GLU A 36 8.32 12.22 -16.20
C GLU A 36 9.21 11.39 -17.13
N GLY A 37 8.74 10.21 -17.58
CA GLY A 37 9.47 9.35 -18.52
C GLY A 37 10.53 8.43 -17.90
N TYR A 38 10.64 8.41 -16.56
CA TYR A 38 11.49 7.49 -15.82
C TYR A 38 10.71 6.80 -14.68
N LEU A 39 11.17 5.63 -14.24
CA LEU A 39 10.43 4.81 -13.27
C LEU A 39 10.58 5.30 -11.81
N PHE A 40 11.78 5.77 -11.43
CA PHE A 40 12.08 6.13 -10.05
C PHE A 40 13.40 6.91 -9.92
N ASP A 41 13.43 8.02 -9.17
CA ASP A 41 14.67 8.71 -8.78
C ASP A 41 14.96 8.54 -7.27
N LEU A 42 16.09 7.92 -6.94
CA LEU A 42 16.52 7.71 -5.55
C LEU A 42 16.76 9.01 -4.76
N ARG A 43 17.05 10.12 -5.44
CA ARG A 43 17.28 11.43 -4.80
C ARG A 43 15.99 11.99 -4.22
N ASP A 44 14.87 11.72 -4.87
CA ASP A 44 13.56 12.27 -4.52
C ASP A 44 12.88 11.50 -3.39
N VAL A 45 13.39 10.32 -3.03
CA VAL A 45 12.95 9.52 -1.88
C VAL A 45 13.01 10.29 -0.56
N PHE A 46 13.97 11.19 -0.39
CA PHE A 46 14.15 11.95 0.85
C PHE A 46 13.35 13.26 0.89
N ILE A 47 12.69 13.61 -0.22
CA ILE A 47 11.89 14.83 -0.34
C ILE A 47 10.44 14.47 -0.03
N VAL A 48 9.93 14.96 1.11
CA VAL A 48 8.57 14.64 1.55
C VAL A 48 7.55 15.13 0.53
N GLY A 49 6.66 14.22 0.09
CA GLY A 49 5.55 14.53 -0.81
C GLY A 49 5.82 14.23 -2.29
N THR A 50 7.02 13.78 -2.67
CA THR A 50 7.29 13.25 -4.02
C THR A 50 6.65 11.87 -4.20
N HIS A 51 6.48 11.44 -5.46
CA HIS A 51 5.96 10.10 -5.76
C HIS A 51 6.87 9.02 -5.17
N GLU A 52 8.19 9.19 -5.25
CA GLU A 52 9.19 8.26 -4.73
C GLU A 52 9.13 8.14 -3.21
N PHE A 53 8.96 9.26 -2.50
CA PHE A 53 8.73 9.25 -1.07
C PHE A 53 7.46 8.44 -0.72
N VAL A 54 6.35 8.70 -1.41
CA VAL A 54 5.08 8.00 -1.17
C VAL A 54 5.19 6.51 -1.48
N VAL A 55 5.85 6.14 -2.58
CA VAL A 55 6.10 4.74 -2.96
C VAL A 55 6.86 4.01 -1.87
N VAL A 56 7.95 4.59 -1.34
CA VAL A 56 8.74 3.99 -0.25
C VAL A 56 7.92 3.85 1.02
N VAL A 57 7.14 4.86 1.38
CA VAL A 57 6.24 4.81 2.55
C VAL A 57 5.21 3.67 2.38
N LEU A 58 4.57 3.54 1.22
CA LEU A 58 3.60 2.47 0.95
C LEU A 58 4.26 1.08 1.02
N PHE A 59 5.48 0.94 0.49
CA PHE A 59 6.24 -0.29 0.57
C PHE A 59 6.57 -0.70 2.01
N LEU A 60 6.96 0.26 2.87
CA LEU A 60 7.24 0.00 4.28
C LEU A 60 5.96 -0.28 5.08
N LEU A 61 4.87 0.42 4.78
CA LEU A 61 3.58 0.21 5.44
C LEU A 61 2.98 -1.15 5.11
N SER A 62 3.26 -1.73 3.94
CA SER A 62 2.71 -3.03 3.55
C SER A 62 3.03 -4.17 4.54
N PRO A 63 4.30 -4.53 4.84
CA PRO A 63 4.61 -5.57 5.82
C PRO A 63 4.20 -5.18 7.25
N ILE A 64 4.29 -3.90 7.63
CA ILE A 64 3.83 -3.43 8.94
C ILE A 64 2.33 -3.69 9.10
N SER A 65 1.55 -3.34 8.08
CA SER A 65 0.09 -3.57 8.08
C SER A 65 -0.27 -5.05 8.13
N TYR A 66 0.51 -5.94 7.49
CA TYR A 66 0.33 -7.38 7.60
C TYR A 66 0.51 -7.86 9.03
N VAL A 67 1.63 -7.46 9.67
CA VAL A 67 1.96 -7.88 11.05
C VAL A 67 0.91 -7.41 12.03
N LEU A 68 0.52 -6.13 11.97
CA LEU A 68 -0.50 -5.54 12.83
C LEU A 68 -1.87 -6.20 12.60
N ALA A 69 -2.32 -6.28 11.35
CA ALA A 69 -3.62 -6.88 11.05
C ALA A 69 -3.67 -8.38 11.43
N LYS A 70 -2.54 -9.09 11.34
CA LYS A 70 -2.44 -10.49 11.77
C LYS A 70 -2.47 -10.62 13.29
N SER A 71 -1.85 -9.72 14.05
CA SER A 71 -1.92 -9.75 15.51
C SER A 71 -3.35 -9.56 16.01
N PHE A 72 -4.09 -8.60 15.44
CA PHE A 72 -5.49 -8.34 15.82
C PHE A 72 -6.48 -9.47 15.50
N ILE A 73 -6.13 -10.41 14.61
CA ILE A 73 -6.99 -11.55 14.25
C ILE A 73 -6.63 -12.80 15.06
N ARG A 74 -5.45 -12.80 15.70
CA ARG A 74 -4.95 -13.96 16.45
C ARG A 74 -5.34 -13.92 17.93
N ASP A 75 -5.81 -12.77 18.40
CA ASP A 75 -6.51 -12.55 19.69
C ASP A 75 -8.03 -12.69 19.50
#